data_AF-A0A957C1E7-F1
#
_entry.id   AF-A0A957C1E7-F1
#
_cell.length_a   1.000
_cell.length_b   1.000
_cell.length_c   1.000
_cell.angle_alpha   90.00
_cell.angle_beta   90.00
_cell.angle_gamma   90.00
#
_symmetry.space_group_name_H-M   'P 1'
#
loop_
_entity.id
_entity.type
_entity.pdbx_description
1 polymer ?
#
loop_
_entity_poly.entity_id
_entity_poly.type
_entity_poly.pdbx_seq_one_letter_code
_entity_poly.pdbx_strand_id
1 'polypeptide(L)' 'HIPDVRPGAEVVLLGEQGEERITAEMVAGWLGTINYEVVTTILPRVPRL' A
#
# COMPACT_ATOMS: atom_id res chain seq x y z
N HIS A 1 -5.92 22.16 -3.68
CA HIS A 1 -6.01 21.51 -5.00
C HIS A 1 -4.68 20.83 -5.25
N ILE A 2 -4.66 19.49 -5.37
CA ILE A 2 -3.45 18.76 -5.75
C ILE A 2 -3.51 18.56 -7.26
N PRO A 3 -2.53 19.03 -8.04
CA PRO A 3 -2.48 18.79 -9.48
C PRO A 3 -2.61 17.29 -9.78
N ASP A 4 -3.29 16.95 -10.89
CA ASP A 4 -3.38 15.58 -11.42
C ASP A 4 -4.10 14.53 -10.56
N VAL A 5 -4.81 14.96 -9.51
CA VAL A 5 -5.67 14.07 -8.70
C VAL A 5 -7.14 14.22 -9.13
N ARG A 6 -7.78 13.08 -9.43
CA ARG A 6 -9.21 12.99 -9.79
C ARG A 6 -9.85 11.74 -9.17
N PRO A 7 -11.19 11.69 -9.02
CA PRO A 7 -11.87 10.46 -8.63
C PRO A 7 -11.49 9.30 -9.55
N GLY A 8 -11.15 8.16 -8.97
CA GLY A 8 -10.68 6.98 -9.71
C GLY A 8 -9.21 7.02 -10.14
N ALA A 9 -8.42 8.04 -9.73
CA ALA A 9 -6.98 7.99 -9.88
C ALA A 9 -6.39 6.79 -9.12
N GLU A 10 -5.36 6.17 -9.70
CA GLU A 10 -4.66 5.05 -9.08
C GLU A 10 -3.93 5.49 -7.81
N VAL A 11 -3.97 4.61 -6.81
CA VAL A 11 -3.25 4.80 -5.55
C VAL A 11 -2.51 3.52 -5.20
N VAL A 12 -1.28 3.67 -4.71
CA VAL A 12 -0.45 2.55 -4.25
C VAL A 12 -0.36 2.61 -2.73
N LEU A 13 -1.08 1.71 -2.04
CA LEU A 13 -1.04 1.61 -0.57
C LEU A 13 0.17 0.82 -0.06
N LEU A 14 0.72 -0.05 -0.90
CA LEU A 14 1.88 -0.90 -0.65
C LEU A 14 2.51 -1.20 -2.02
N GLY A 15 3.75 -0.77 -2.25
CA GLY A 15 4.40 -0.83 -3.56
C GLY A 15 5.08 0.49 -3.91
N GLU A 16 5.24 0.75 -5.21
CA GLU A 16 5.98 1.89 -5.74
C GLU A 16 5.12 2.72 -6.69
N GLN A 17 5.28 4.03 -6.64
CA GLN A 17 4.67 4.98 -7.57
C GLN A 17 5.67 6.10 -7.89
N GLY A 18 6.13 6.13 -9.15
CA GLY A 18 7.26 7.01 -9.52
C GLY A 18 8.53 6.59 -8.77
N GLU A 19 9.22 7.54 -8.16
CA GLU A 19 10.45 7.29 -7.38
C GLU A 19 10.16 6.97 -5.90
N GLU A 20 8.90 7.04 -5.47
CA GLU A 20 8.49 6.85 -4.08
C GLU A 20 7.98 5.42 -3.84
N ARG A 21 8.24 4.87 -2.65
CA ARG A 21 7.85 3.50 -2.30
C ARG A 21 7.34 3.38 -0.86
N ILE A 22 6.27 2.61 -0.69
CA ILE A 22 5.75 2.16 0.61
C ILE A 22 6.00 0.65 0.73
N THR A 23 6.90 0.26 1.64
CA THR A 23 7.24 -1.15 1.88
C THR A 23 6.37 -1.79 2.96
N ALA A 24 6.31 -3.13 2.98
CA ALA A 24 5.60 -3.85 4.05
C ALA A 24 6.23 -3.64 5.42
N GLU A 25 7.54 -3.41 5.47
CA GLU A 25 8.27 -3.07 6.68
C GLU A 25 7.84 -1.70 7.24
N MET A 26 7.69 -0.70 6.38
CA MET A 26 7.20 0.62 6.79
C MET A 26 5.78 0.54 7.37
N VAL A 27 4.89 -0.19 6.69
CA VAL A 27 3.51 -0.40 7.17
C VAL A 27 3.50 -1.15 8.49
N ALA A 28 4.33 -2.18 8.64
CA ALA A 28 4.49 -2.92 9.88
C ALA A 28 4.96 -2.00 11.03
N GLY A 29 5.91 -1.10 10.76
CA GLY A 29 6.36 -0.09 11.71
C GLY A 29 5.24 0.86 12.18
N TRP A 30 4.31 1.23 11.29
CA TRP A 30 3.13 2.02 11.67
C TRP A 30 2.13 1.24 12.51
N LEU A 31 2.00 -0.06 12.26
CA LEU A 31 1.06 -0.96 12.95
C LEU A 31 1.62 -1.56 14.24
N GLY A 32 2.93 -1.45 14.48
CA GLY A 32 3.60 -2.13 15.60
C GLY A 32 3.68 -3.65 15.42
N THR A 33 3.78 -4.11 14.17
CA THR A 33 3.82 -5.54 13.81
C THR A 33 5.07 -5.88 12.99
N ILE A 34 5.08 -7.04 12.33
CA ILE A 34 6.12 -7.45 11.37
C ILE A 34 5.59 -7.44 9.93
N ASN A 35 6.51 -7.37 8.96
CA ASN A 35 6.17 -7.35 7.53
C ASN A 35 5.28 -8.53 7.08
N TYR A 36 5.46 -9.71 7.67
CA TYR A 36 4.68 -10.91 7.33
C TYR A 36 3.21 -10.77 7.73
N GLU A 37 2.91 -10.10 8.85
CA GLU A 37 1.53 -9.84 9.27
C GLU A 37 0.83 -8.88 8.32
N VAL A 38 1.54 -7.89 7.75
CA VAL A 38 0.98 -6.97 6.77
C VAL A 38 0.50 -7.70 5.52
N VAL A 39 1.35 -8.55 4.92
CA VAL A 39 1.01 -9.23 3.66
C VAL A 39 0.01 -10.37 3.85
N THR A 40 0.05 -11.07 4.98
CA THR A 40 -0.88 -12.19 5.28
C THR A 40 -2.26 -11.72 5.70
N THR A 41 -2.38 -10.50 6.23
CA THR A 41 -3.68 -9.90 6.61
C THR A 41 -4.48 -9.40 5.40
N ILE A 42 -3.87 -9.32 4.21
CA ILE A 42 -4.60 -8.93 2.98
C ILE A 42 -5.67 -9.97 2.67
N LEU A 43 -6.92 -9.58 2.94
CA LEU A 43 -8.09 -10.44 2.85
C LEU A 43 -8.33 -10.94 1.41
N PRO A 44 -8.93 -12.13 1.24
CA PRO A 44 -9.23 -12.70 -0.08
C PRO A 44 -10.07 -11.84 -1.02
N ARG A 45 -10.76 -10.82 -0.50
CA ARG A 45 -11.54 -9.85 -1.30
C ARG A 45 -10.70 -8.98 -2.21
N VAL A 46 -9.39 -8.88 -1.96
CA VAL A 46 -8.45 -8.18 -2.84
C VAL A 46 -8.03 -9.17 -3.93
N PRO A 47 -8.37 -8.93 -5.21
CA PRO A 47 -7.93 -9.79 -6.30
C PRO A 47 -6.41 -9.89 -6.35
N ARG A 48 -5.88 -11.10 -6.60
CA ARG A 48 -4.47 -11.36 -6.84
C ARG A 48 -4.30 -11.59 -8.34
N LEU A 49 -3.69 -10.62 -9.02
CA LEU A 49 -3.53 -10.55 -10.47
C LEU A 49 -2.05 -10.66 -10.86
#